data_AF-A0A963N070-F1
#
_entry.id   AF-A0A963N070-F1
#
_cell.length_a   1.000
_cell.length_b   1.000
_cell.length_c   1.000
_cell.angle_alpha   90.00
_cell.angle_beta   90.00
_cell.angle_gamma   90.00
#
_symmetry.space_group_name_H-M   'P 1'
#
loop_
_entity.id
_entity.type
_entity.pdbx_description
1 polymer ?
#
loop_
_entity_poly.entity_id
_entity_poly.type
_entity_poly.pdbx_seq_one_letter_code
_entity_poly.pdbx_strand_id
1 'polypeptide(L)'
;MSGYQPLFQAADQFIRLANELAQADPNGNVGAALRFAAARYSAFEAANATGDLSADKARFLESIGEDFRLMLGHNLDDYIRHLAEQGKPSGHDLHRRV
;
A
#
# COMPACT_ATOMS: atom_id res chain seq x y z
N MET A 1 -17.35 -6.63 13.41
CA MET A 1 -16.28 -5.91 12.68
C MET A 1 -16.87 -5.13 11.49
N SER A 2 -17.68 -4.09 11.73
CA SER A 2 -18.49 -3.45 10.67
C SER A 2 -17.93 -2.12 10.13
N GLY A 3 -16.85 -1.58 10.71
CA GLY A 3 -16.32 -0.25 10.36
C GLY A 3 -15.30 -0.22 9.22
N TYR A 4 -14.72 -1.36 8.83
CA TYR A 4 -13.68 -1.43 7.80
C TYR A 4 -14.24 -1.58 6.37
N GLN A 5 -15.53 -1.90 6.23
CA GLN A 5 -16.13 -2.21 4.93
C GLN A 5 -16.09 -1.03 3.94
N PRO A 6 -16.33 0.24 4.35
CA PRO A 6 -16.18 1.38 3.44
C PRO A 6 -14.73 1.61 2.97
N LEU A 7 -13.76 1.39 3.86
CA LEU A 7 -12.33 1.53 3.52
C LEU A 7 -11.91 0.52 2.45
N PHE A 8 -12.25 -0.76 2.63
CA PHE A 8 -11.92 -1.80 1.67
C PHE A 8 -12.63 -1.58 0.32
N GLN A 9 -13.89 -1.17 0.33
CA GLN A 9 -14.61 -0.84 -0.90
C GLN A 9 -13.97 0.31 -1.69
N ALA A 10 -13.43 1.31 -1.00
CA ALA A 10 -12.69 2.40 -1.65
C ALA A 10 -11.33 1.92 -2.18
N ALA A 11 -10.59 1.14 -1.38
CA ALA A 11 -9.33 0.53 -1.81
C ALA A 11 -9.50 -0.32 -3.07
N ASP A 12 -10.55 -1.13 -3.14
CA ASP A 12 -10.86 -1.96 -4.31
C ASP A 12 -11.16 -1.11 -5.56
N GLN A 13 -11.75 0.07 -5.41
CA GLN A 13 -11.96 0.99 -6.54
C GLN A 13 -10.63 1.52 -7.09
N PHE A 14 -9.69 1.90 -6.21
CA PHE A 14 -8.36 2.32 -6.64
C PHE A 14 -7.58 1.18 -7.31
N ILE A 15 -7.69 -0.05 -6.80
CA ILE A 15 -7.06 -1.24 -7.39
C ILE A 15 -7.65 -1.53 -8.77
N ARG A 16 -8.99 -1.46 -8.93
CA ARG A 16 -9.62 -1.64 -10.25
C ARG A 16 -9.08 -0.66 -11.27
N LEU A 17 -9.02 0.63 -10.92
CA LEU A 17 -8.45 1.65 -11.80
C LEU A 17 -6.97 1.39 -12.10
N ALA A 18 -6.16 1.01 -11.10
CA ALA A 18 -4.77 0.65 -11.31
C ALA A 18 -4.62 -0.54 -12.28
N ASN A 19 -5.49 -1.55 -12.19
CA ASN A 19 -5.47 -2.68 -13.10
C ASN A 19 -5.85 -2.26 -14.54
N GLU A 20 -6.82 -1.35 -14.71
CA GLU A 20 -7.17 -0.78 -16.02
C GLU A 20 -5.99 -0.02 -16.63
N LEU A 21 -5.33 0.84 -15.85
CA LEU A 21 -4.15 1.58 -16.30
C LEU A 21 -2.98 0.65 -16.64
N ALA A 22 -2.81 -0.44 -15.89
CA ALA A 22 -1.72 -1.40 -16.11
C ALA A 22 -1.85 -2.14 -17.45
N GLN A 23 -3.05 -2.28 -18.00
CA GLN A 23 -3.24 -2.87 -19.34
C GLN A 23 -2.57 -2.03 -20.45
N ALA A 24 -2.43 -0.73 -20.23
CA ALA A 24 -1.80 0.20 -21.18
C ALA A 24 -0.34 0.53 -20.84
N ASP A 25 0.21 0.00 -19.74
CA ASP A 25 1.57 0.28 -19.27
C ASP A 25 2.41 -1.01 -19.14
N PRO A 26 3.19 -1.37 -20.17
CA PRO A 26 4.02 -2.56 -20.14
C PRO A 26 5.21 -2.46 -19.18
N ASN A 27 5.50 -1.26 -18.65
CA ASN A 27 6.70 -0.99 -17.85
C ASN A 27 6.47 -1.06 -16.33
N GLY A 28 5.23 -1.29 -15.88
CA GLY A 28 4.91 -1.42 -14.45
C GLY A 28 4.99 -0.11 -13.66
N ASN A 29 4.95 1.05 -14.33
CA ASN A 29 4.94 2.36 -13.69
C ASN A 29 3.67 2.62 -12.89
N VAL A 30 2.55 1.97 -13.22
CA VAL A 30 1.27 2.16 -12.51
C VAL A 30 1.39 1.91 -11.01
N GLY A 31 2.17 0.91 -10.58
CA GLY A 31 2.40 0.66 -9.16
C GLY A 31 3.14 1.82 -8.48
N ALA A 32 4.11 2.45 -9.15
CA ALA A 32 4.79 3.63 -8.64
C ALA A 32 3.87 4.86 -8.63
N ALA A 33 3.07 5.03 -9.69
CA ALA A 33 2.07 6.09 -9.80
C ALA A 33 1.03 6.02 -8.68
N LEU A 34 0.53 4.81 -8.35
CA LEU A 34 -0.43 4.62 -7.27
C LEU A 34 0.15 5.02 -5.90
N ARG A 35 1.39 4.64 -5.61
CA ARG A 35 2.09 5.05 -4.37
C ARG A 35 2.29 6.57 -4.31
N PHE A 36 2.65 7.19 -5.43
CA PHE A 36 2.80 8.64 -5.50
C PHE A 36 1.45 9.37 -5.34
N ALA A 37 0.38 8.84 -5.92
CA ALA A 37 -0.98 9.37 -5.76
C ALA A 37 -1.43 9.30 -4.30
N ALA A 38 -1.22 8.17 -3.62
CA ALA A 38 -1.49 8.02 -2.20
C ALA A 38 -0.74 9.07 -1.36
N ALA A 39 0.56 9.23 -1.61
CA ALA A 39 1.38 10.24 -0.90
C ALA A 39 0.85 11.68 -1.10
N ARG A 40 0.41 12.02 -2.31
CA ARG A 40 -0.18 13.35 -2.60
C ARG A 40 -1.51 13.57 -1.87
N TYR A 41 -2.36 12.54 -1.82
CA TYR A 41 -3.63 12.63 -1.13
C TYR A 41 -3.43 12.76 0.39
N SER A 42 -2.55 11.95 0.98
CA SER A 42 -2.23 12.03 2.40
C SER A 42 -1.60 13.36 2.79
N ALA A 43 -0.78 13.97 1.92
CA ALA A 43 -0.25 15.32 2.15
C ALA A 43 -1.36 16.38 2.18
N PHE A 44 -2.39 16.25 1.33
CA PHE A 44 -3.58 17.11 1.35
C PHE A 44 -4.38 16.93 2.65
N GLU A 45 -4.61 15.70 3.09
CA GLU A 45 -5.29 15.42 4.37
C GLU A 45 -4.52 16.03 5.56
N ALA A 46 -3.20 15.85 5.59
CA ALA A 46 -2.33 16.43 6.60
C ALA A 46 -2.44 17.97 6.62
N ALA A 47 -2.43 18.61 5.46
CA ALA A 47 -2.57 20.06 5.34
C ALA A 47 -3.92 20.58 5.88
N ASN A 48 -5.00 19.82 5.74
CA ASN A 48 -6.31 20.19 6.27
C ASN A 48 -6.47 19.87 7.76
N ALA A 49 -5.65 18.99 8.32
CA ALA A 49 -5.74 18.53 9.70
C ALA A 49 -4.95 19.38 10.70
N THR A 50 -4.18 20.37 10.25
CA THR A 50 -3.37 21.25 11.12
C THR A 50 -3.40 22.70 10.69
N GLY A 51 -3.14 23.61 11.64
CA GLY A 51 -2.88 25.02 11.38
C GLY A 51 -1.42 25.34 11.05
N ASP A 52 -0.48 24.42 11.30
CA ASP A 52 0.95 24.57 11.00
C ASP A 52 1.56 23.26 10.48
N LEU A 53 1.43 23.06 9.17
CA LEU A 53 1.99 21.88 8.50
C LEU A 53 3.52 21.84 8.57
N SER A 54 4.20 22.98 8.73
CA SER A 54 5.65 23.01 8.83
C SER A 54 6.11 22.38 10.14
N ALA A 55 5.50 22.78 11.26
CA ALA A 55 5.77 22.21 12.58
C ALA A 55 5.36 20.73 12.67
N ASP A 56 4.26 20.36 12.02
CA ASP A 56 3.66 19.02 12.13
C ASP A 56 4.14 18.02 11.08
N LYS A 57 4.96 18.44 10.11
CA LYS A 57 5.41 17.59 8.99
C LYS A 57 5.98 16.25 9.45
N ALA A 58 6.86 16.27 10.45
CA ALA A 58 7.51 15.06 10.95
C ALA A 58 6.51 14.06 11.54
N ARG A 59 5.54 14.56 12.32
CA ARG A 59 4.48 13.73 12.92
C ARG A 59 3.63 13.06 11.84
N PHE A 60 3.23 13.79 10.80
CA PHE A 60 2.44 13.21 9.71
C PHE A 60 3.23 12.19 8.89
N LEU A 61 4.51 12.46 8.60
CA LEU A 61 5.37 11.49 7.92
C LEU A 61 5.51 10.19 8.71
N GLU A 62 5.68 10.28 10.03
CA GLU A 62 5.76 9.11 10.91
C GLU A 62 4.43 8.34 10.93
N SER A 63 3.32 9.01 11.23
CA SER A 63 2.00 8.37 11.36
C SER A 63 1.56 7.70 10.05
N ILE A 64 1.59 8.43 8.93
CA ILE A 64 1.14 7.91 7.63
C ILE A 64 2.10 6.80 7.15
N GLY A 65 3.40 6.97 7.40
CA GLY A 65 4.42 5.98 7.06
C GLY A 65 4.26 4.68 7.84
N GLU A 66 3.96 4.75 9.14
CA GLU A 66 3.67 3.60 10.00
C GLU A 66 2.43 2.85 9.49
N ASP A 67 1.32 3.55 9.27
CA ASP A 67 0.07 2.96 8.78
C ASP A 67 0.30 2.22 7.44
N PHE A 68 0.98 2.87 6.49
CA PHE A 68 1.30 2.26 5.22
C PHE A 68 2.18 1.01 5.37
N ARG A 69 3.19 1.07 6.25
CA ARG A 69 4.12 -0.04 6.50
C ARG A 69 3.39 -1.23 7.11
N LEU A 70 2.48 -1.00 8.06
CA LEU A 70 1.66 -2.05 8.68
C LEU A 70 0.77 -2.73 7.64
N MET A 71 0.02 -1.95 6.85
CA MET A 71 -0.84 -2.49 5.80
C MET A 71 -0.05 -3.28 4.75
N LEU A 72 1.09 -2.75 4.30
CA LEU A 72 1.95 -3.44 3.35
C LEU A 72 2.48 -4.76 3.95
N GLY A 73 2.92 -4.74 5.21
CA GLY A 73 3.37 -5.94 5.92
C GLY A 73 2.31 -7.04 5.94
N HIS A 74 1.08 -6.71 6.35
CA HIS A 74 -0.03 -7.66 6.35
C HIS A 74 -0.30 -8.26 4.95
N ASN A 75 -0.30 -7.43 3.91
CA ASN A 75 -0.49 -7.92 2.54
C ASN A 75 0.65 -8.84 2.10
N LEU A 76 1.90 -8.51 2.44
CA LEU A 76 3.05 -9.35 2.11
C LEU A 76 2.97 -10.71 2.83
N ASP A 77 2.58 -10.72 4.11
CA ASP A 77 2.37 -11.96 4.87
C ASP A 77 1.28 -12.83 4.25
N ASP A 78 0.19 -12.24 3.76
CA ASP A 78 -0.87 -12.96 3.04
C ASP A 78 -0.34 -13.59 1.75
N TYR A 79 0.42 -12.83 0.96
CA TYR A 79 1.05 -13.37 -0.25
C TYR A 79 2.07 -14.48 0.06
N ILE A 80 2.86 -14.34 1.12
CA ILE A 80 3.82 -15.37 1.56
C ILE A 80 3.08 -16.68 1.89
N ARG A 81 1.96 -16.59 2.61
CA ARG A 81 1.12 -17.76 2.94
C ARG A 81 0.52 -18.40 1.69
N HIS A 82 -0.10 -17.62 0.80
CA HIS A 82 -0.69 -18.13 -0.43
C HIS A 82 0.35 -18.76 -1.37
N LEU A 83 1.56 -18.20 -1.45
CA LEU A 83 2.64 -18.78 -2.26
C LEU A 83 3.08 -20.14 -1.70
N ALA A 84 3.21 -20.26 -0.37
CA ALA A 84 3.55 -21.52 0.28
C ALA A 84 2.48 -22.60 0.04
N GLU A 85 1.19 -22.25 0.12
CA GLU A 85 0.07 -23.16 -0.19
C GLU A 85 0.09 -23.64 -1.65
N GLN A 86 0.59 -22.82 -2.58
CA GLN A 86 0.76 -23.17 -3.99
C GLN A 86 2.07 -23.94 -4.27
N GLY A 87 2.88 -24.24 -3.24
CA GLY A 87 4.20 -24.86 -3.41
C GLY A 87 5.21 -23.98 -4.15
N LYS A 88 4.94 -22.67 -4.26
CA LYS A 88 5.85 -21.69 -4.85
C LYS A 88 6.83 -21.19 -3.78
N PRO A 89 8.07 -20.84 -4.15
CA PRO A 89 9.02 -20.31 -3.19
C PRO A 89 8.51 -18.98 -2.63
N SER A 90 8.15 -18.98 -1.35
CA SER A 90 8.16 -17.78 -0.52
C SER A 90 9.59 -17.70 0.06
N GLY A 91 10.19 -16.51 0.17
CA GLY A 91 11.64 -16.31 0.39
C GLY A 91 12.34 -17.14 1.49
N HIS A 92 11.60 -17.78 2.39
CA HIS A 92 12.08 -18.74 3.37
C HIS A 92 12.68 -20.03 2.77
N ASP A 93 12.33 -20.39 1.53
CA ASP A 93 12.84 -21.60 0.85
C ASP A 93 14.10 -21.35 0.00
N LEU A 94 14.45 -20.10 -0.29
CA LEU A 94 15.62 -19.74 -1.11
C LEU A 94 16.95 -20.05 -0.41
N HIS A 95 16.98 -20.07 0.92
CA HIS A 95 18.18 -20.42 1.69
C HIS A 95 18.34 -21.92 2.00
N ARG A 96 17.35 -22.76 1.68
CA ARG A 96 17.40 -24.22 1.94
C ARG A 96 17.95 -25.04 0.77
N ARG A 97 18.46 -24.37 -0.29
CA ARG A 97 18.97 -24.98 -1.53
C ARG A 97 20.47 -24.77 -1.78
N VAL A 98 21.27 -24.55 -0.73
CA VAL A 98 22.74 -24.56 -0.79
C VAL A 98 23.31 -25.64 0.10
#